data_AF-A0A1H2W8M9-F1
#
_entry.id   AF-A0A1H2W8M9-F1
#
_cell.length_a   1.000
_cell.length_b   1.000
_cell.length_c   1.000
_cell.angle_alpha   90.00
_cell.angle_beta   90.00
_cell.angle_gamma   90.00
#
_symmetry.space_group_name_H-M   'P 1'
#
loop_
_entity.id
_entity.type
_entity.pdbx_description
1 polymer ?
#
loop_
_entity_poly.entity_id
_entity_poly.type
_entity_poly.pdbx_seq_one_letter_code
_entity_poly.pdbx_strand_id
1 'polypeptide(L)'
;MSDEIPPIDPDLEPEGPSRENRREELEYELLEAEAAISKLARREIGQRYAIKWIAVVSGVVVIVGMAAILWHLVHSAFWGPFLFASPAFSVAMVVAPITSITTITVALFVGAFRKFEEKDLETMGNGVSGAVGFMKGN
;
A
#
# COMPACT_ATOMS: atom_id res chain seq x y z
N MET A 1 -38.54 -45.47 -47.21
CA MET A 1 -37.15 -44.99 -47.31
C MET A 1 -36.65 -44.94 -45.88
N SER A 2 -35.90 -45.97 -45.50
CA SER A 2 -35.39 -46.12 -44.14
C SER A 2 -34.04 -45.39 -44.09
N ASP A 3 -33.94 -44.33 -43.29
CA ASP A 3 -32.67 -43.66 -43.00
C ASP A 3 -31.80 -44.63 -42.18
N GLU A 4 -30.99 -45.39 -42.90
CA GLU A 4 -29.99 -46.29 -42.33
C GLU A 4 -28.79 -45.44 -41.91
N ILE A 5 -28.76 -45.09 -40.62
CA ILE A 5 -27.64 -44.40 -40.00
C ILE A 5 -26.42 -45.32 -40.13
N PRO A 6 -25.30 -44.86 -40.74
CA PRO A 6 -24.12 -45.70 -40.88
C PRO A 6 -23.59 -46.12 -39.50
N PRO A 7 -23.05 -47.34 -39.37
CA PRO A 7 -22.50 -47.82 -38.11
C PRO A 7 -21.43 -46.84 -37.62
N ILE A 8 -21.60 -46.36 -36.39
CA ILE A 8 -20.58 -45.59 -35.68
C ILE A 8 -19.34 -46.48 -35.61
N ASP A 9 -18.31 -46.04 -36.32
CA ASP A 9 -16.98 -46.63 -36.28
C ASP A 9 -16.40 -46.40 -34.88
N PRO A 10 -16.20 -47.43 -34.05
CA PRO A 10 -15.67 -47.30 -32.70
C PRO A 10 -14.21 -46.81 -32.68
N ASP A 11 -13.56 -46.73 -33.84
CA ASP A 11 -12.17 -46.27 -33.98
C ASP A 11 -12.09 -44.76 -34.30
N LEU A 12 -13.23 -44.07 -34.43
CA LEU A 12 -13.33 -42.61 -34.48
C LEU A 12 -13.59 -42.04 -33.08
N GLU A 13 -12.79 -42.41 -32.09
CA GLU A 13 -12.65 -41.55 -30.92
C GLU A 13 -11.99 -40.25 -31.41
N PRO A 14 -12.56 -39.06 -31.15
CA PRO A 14 -11.78 -37.85 -31.32
C PRO A 14 -10.59 -38.00 -30.38
N GLU A 15 -9.38 -38.15 -30.94
CA GLU A 15 -8.13 -38.17 -30.19
C GLU A 15 -8.08 -36.88 -29.37
N GLY A 16 -8.61 -36.95 -28.15
CA GLY A 16 -8.46 -35.91 -27.17
C GLY A 16 -6.96 -35.74 -26.94
N PRO A 17 -6.51 -34.52 -26.60
CA PRO A 17 -5.10 -34.28 -26.33
C PRO A 17 -4.59 -35.34 -25.35
N SER A 18 -3.46 -35.95 -25.68
CA SER A 18 -2.81 -36.97 -24.84
C SER A 18 -2.78 -36.49 -23.38
N ARG A 19 -2.89 -37.40 -22.42
CA ARG A 19 -2.85 -37.04 -20.98
C ARG A 19 -1.62 -36.20 -20.62
N GLU A 20 -0.54 -36.32 -21.38
CA GLU A 20 0.66 -35.47 -21.30
C GLU A 20 0.40 -34.05 -21.82
N ASN A 21 -0.18 -33.87 -23.01
CA ASN A 21 -0.52 -32.54 -23.54
C ASN A 21 -1.45 -31.75 -22.60
N ARG A 22 -2.40 -32.45 -21.95
CA ARG A 22 -3.29 -31.82 -20.96
C ARG A 22 -2.59 -31.43 -19.67
N ARG A 23 -1.53 -32.15 -19.28
CA ARG A 23 -0.68 -31.78 -18.15
C ARG A 23 0.19 -30.58 -18.48
N GLU A 24 0.76 -30.55 -19.68
CA GLU A 24 1.58 -29.43 -20.16
C GLU A 24 0.76 -28.13 -20.25
N GLU A 25 -0.48 -28.18 -20.73
CA GLU A 25 -1.40 -27.02 -20.71
C GLU A 25 -1.64 -26.51 -19.29
N LEU A 26 -1.89 -27.41 -18.33
CA LEU A 26 -2.12 -27.02 -16.93
C LEU A 26 -0.87 -26.44 -16.27
N GLU A 27 0.32 -26.99 -16.56
CA GLU A 27 1.59 -26.44 -16.08
C GLU A 27 1.86 -25.06 -16.68
N TYR A 28 1.57 -24.88 -17.96
CA TYR A 28 1.69 -23.58 -18.62
C TYR A 28 0.74 -22.54 -18.02
N GLU A 29 -0.54 -22.89 -17.83
CA GLU A 29 -1.53 -22.01 -17.20
C GLU A 29 -1.14 -21.64 -15.77
N LEU A 30 -0.58 -22.59 -15.00
CA LEU A 30 -0.10 -22.34 -13.63
C LEU A 30 1.09 -21.37 -13.63
N LEU A 31 2.06 -21.56 -14.52
CA LEU A 31 3.22 -20.67 -14.65
C LEU A 31 2.81 -19.27 -15.10
N GLU A 32 1.82 -19.15 -15.99
CA GLU A 32 1.28 -17.86 -16.42
C GLU A 32 0.54 -17.15 -15.29
N ALA A 33 -0.26 -17.88 -14.51
CA ALA A 33 -0.92 -17.35 -13.32
C ALA A 33 0.09 -16.88 -12.26
N GLU A 34 1.17 -17.65 -12.02
CA GLU A 34 2.24 -17.27 -11.10
C GLU A 34 3.01 -16.03 -11.58
N ALA A 35 3.29 -15.94 -12.89
CA ALA A 35 3.90 -14.75 -13.49
C ALA A 35 3.00 -13.52 -13.36
N ALA A 36 1.69 -13.67 -13.52
CA ALA A 36 0.73 -12.59 -13.33
C ALA A 36 0.69 -12.11 -11.87
N ILE A 37 0.67 -13.04 -10.90
CA ILE A 37 0.69 -12.73 -9.47
C ILE A 37 1.98 -12.03 -9.06
N SER A 38 3.13 -12.54 -9.51
CA SER A 38 4.44 -11.93 -9.19
C SER A 38 4.58 -10.52 -9.76
N LYS A 39 4.00 -10.26 -10.94
CA LYS A 39 3.95 -8.92 -11.53
C LYS A 39 3.07 -7.95 -10.71
N LEU A 40 1.94 -8.42 -10.19
CA LEU A 40 1.06 -7.63 -9.32
C LEU A 40 1.74 -7.32 -7.98
N ALA A 41 2.38 -8.32 -7.36
CA ALA A 41 3.09 -8.16 -6.09
C ALA A 41 4.22 -7.12 -6.18
N ARG A 42 4.99 -7.14 -7.28
CA ARG A 42 6.05 -6.13 -7.50
C ARG A 42 5.51 -4.69 -7.58
N ARG A 43 4.32 -4.51 -8.17
CA ARG A 43 3.67 -3.18 -8.23
C ARG A 43 3.18 -2.71 -6.86
N GLU A 44 2.67 -3.62 -6.05
CA GLU A 44 2.19 -3.31 -4.70
C GLU A 44 3.31 -2.80 -3.79
N ILE A 45 4.48 -3.44 -3.83
CA ILE A 45 5.65 -3.02 -3.05
C ILE A 45 6.06 -1.58 -3.43
N GLY A 46 6.08 -1.27 -4.73
CA GLY A 46 6.39 0.07 -5.22
C GLY A 46 5.39 1.13 -4.74
N GLN A 47 4.09 0.81 -4.75
CA GLN A 47 3.06 1.72 -4.25
C GLN A 47 3.16 1.97 -2.75
N ARG A 48 3.40 0.93 -1.94
CA ARG A 48 3.58 1.08 -0.49
C ARG A 48 4.78 1.98 -0.19
N TYR A 49 5.87 1.84 -0.94
CA TYR A 49 7.05 2.67 -0.80
C TYR A 49 6.80 4.14 -1.20
N ALA A 50 6.07 4.37 -2.30
CA ALA A 50 5.72 5.71 -2.76
C ALA A 50 4.85 6.46 -1.72
N ILE A 51 3.85 5.79 -1.14
CA ILE A 51 2.98 6.38 -0.11
C ILE A 51 3.78 6.76 1.14
N LYS A 52 4.73 5.92 1.56
CA LYS A 52 5.63 6.22 2.69
C LYS A 52 6.45 7.48 2.42
N TRP A 53 7.02 7.61 1.23
CA TRP A 53 7.80 8.80 0.87
C TRP A 53 6.97 10.08 0.80
N ILE A 54 5.73 10.01 0.29
CA ILE A 54 4.84 11.17 0.28
C ILE A 54 4.55 11.65 1.71
N ALA A 55 4.32 10.74 2.66
CA ALA A 55 4.12 11.08 4.06
C ALA A 55 5.37 11.69 4.72
N VAL A 56 6.57 11.18 4.39
CA VAL A 56 7.82 11.75 4.88
C VAL A 56 8.05 13.16 4.32
N VAL A 57 7.86 13.34 3.01
CA VAL A 57 8.03 14.65 2.35
C VAL A 57 7.03 15.67 2.88
N SER A 58 5.77 15.30 3.07
CA SER A 58 4.77 16.21 3.64
C SER A 58 5.14 16.63 5.06
N GLY A 59 5.64 15.70 5.88
CA GLY A 59 6.16 16.01 7.23
C GLY A 59 7.32 17.01 7.20
N VAL A 60 8.30 16.82 6.30
CA VAL A 60 9.44 17.75 6.15
C VAL A 60 8.96 19.13 5.72
N VAL A 61 8.03 19.23 4.77
CA VAL A 61 7.47 20.51 4.32
C VAL A 61 6.79 21.27 5.45
N VAL A 62 6.01 20.58 6.29
CA VAL A 62 5.36 21.19 7.45
C VAL A 62 6.40 21.74 8.43
N ILE A 63 7.44 20.96 8.76
CA ILE A 63 8.50 21.38 9.69
C ILE A 63 9.23 22.62 9.16
N VAL A 64 9.59 22.64 7.88
CA VAL A 64 10.29 23.77 7.25
C VAL A 64 9.39 25.02 7.22
N GLY A 65 8.13 24.87 6.85
CA GLY A 65 7.17 25.97 6.86
C GLY A 65 6.99 26.58 8.26
N MET A 66 6.95 25.74 9.29
CA MET A 66 6.89 26.20 10.68
C MET A 66 8.15 26.94 11.12
N ALA A 67 9.33 26.42 10.78
CA ALA A 67 10.60 27.08 11.10
C ALA A 67 10.65 28.49 10.48
N ALA A 68 10.16 28.64 9.24
CA ALA A 68 10.06 29.93 8.56
C ALA A 68 9.08 30.89 9.23
N ILE A 69 7.90 30.42 9.65
CA ILE A 69 6.90 31.26 10.35
C ILE A 69 7.42 31.70 11.72
N LEU A 70 8.01 30.80 12.50
CA LEU A 70 8.62 31.13 13.78
C LEU A 70 9.76 32.14 13.63
N TRP A 71 10.63 31.91 12.64
CA TRP A 71 11.68 32.86 12.29
C TRP A 71 11.10 34.24 11.97
N HIS A 72 10.05 34.30 11.16
CA HIS A 72 9.38 35.54 10.80
C HIS A 72 8.74 36.24 12.00
N LEU A 73 8.06 35.51 12.88
CA LEU A 73 7.44 36.05 14.10
C LEU A 73 8.45 36.57 15.09
N VAL A 74 9.54 35.82 15.33
CA VAL A 74 10.63 36.28 16.19
C VAL A 74 11.25 37.53 15.60
N HIS A 75 11.59 37.51 14.32
CA HIS A 75 12.17 38.66 13.65
C HIS A 75 11.24 39.89 13.64
N SER A 76 9.94 39.72 13.42
CA SER A 76 8.98 40.84 13.43
C SER A 76 8.72 41.38 14.83
N ALA A 77 8.73 40.52 15.86
CA ALA A 77 8.56 40.93 17.25
C ALA A 77 9.80 41.65 17.82
N PHE A 78 11.00 41.24 17.42
CA PHE A 78 12.25 41.83 17.93
C PHE A 78 12.75 43.04 17.13
N TRP A 79 12.38 43.20 15.85
CA TRP A 79 12.73 44.38 15.03
C TRP A 79 11.56 45.33 14.72
N GLY A 80 10.34 45.02 15.14
CA GLY A 80 9.17 45.90 14.99
C GLY A 80 9.06 46.98 16.08
N PRO A 81 8.45 48.15 15.78
CA PRO A 81 8.41 49.31 16.69
C PRO A 81 7.45 49.18 17.90
N PHE A 82 6.74 48.07 18.07
CA PHE A 82 5.69 47.89 19.09
C PHE A 82 6.03 46.78 20.08
N LEU A 83 6.80 47.09 21.13
CA LEU A 83 7.02 46.22 22.28
C LEU A 83 6.08 46.60 23.43
N PHE A 84 4.85 46.09 23.40
CA PHE A 84 3.95 46.08 24.57
C PHE A 84 3.19 44.75 24.73
N ALA A 85 3.77 43.64 24.27
CA ALA A 85 3.26 42.31 24.59
C ALA A 85 3.83 41.87 25.95
N SER A 86 2.96 41.52 26.90
CA SER A 86 3.43 40.92 28.16
C SER A 86 4.24 39.65 27.85
N PRO A 87 5.27 39.31 28.64
CA PRO A 87 6.09 38.12 28.41
C PRO A 87 5.25 36.83 28.26
N ALA A 88 4.14 36.74 29.01
CA ALA A 88 3.21 35.62 28.92
C ALA A 88 2.50 35.53 27.56
N PHE A 89 2.13 36.68 26.97
CA PHE A 89 1.51 36.71 25.64
C PHE A 89 2.48 36.28 24.54
N SER A 90 3.73 36.75 24.60
CA SER A 90 4.78 36.36 23.64
C SER A 90 5.09 34.86 23.73
N VAL A 91 5.18 34.31 24.95
CA VAL A 91 5.39 32.87 25.15
C VAL A 91 4.19 32.08 24.64
N ALA A 92 2.95 32.51 24.92
CA ALA A 92 1.76 31.83 24.43
C ALA A 92 1.68 31.81 22.89
N MET A 93 2.04 32.91 22.23
CA MET A 93 2.05 33.01 20.77
C MET A 93 3.09 32.11 20.10
N VAL A 94 4.17 31.77 20.80
CA VAL A 94 5.20 30.85 20.29
C VAL A 94 4.89 29.40 20.67
N VAL A 95 4.53 29.16 21.93
CA VAL A 95 4.38 27.81 22.48
C VAL A 95 3.10 27.14 21.99
N ALA A 96 1.98 27.86 21.87
CA ALA A 96 0.70 27.25 21.49
C ALA A 96 0.68 26.70 20.05
N PRO A 97 1.20 27.41 19.03
CA PRO A 97 1.31 26.84 17.68
C PRO A 97 2.29 25.68 17.62
N ILE A 98 3.42 25.77 18.34
CA ILE A 98 4.39 24.67 18.41
C ILE A 98 3.71 23.44 18.99
N THR A 99 3.18 23.50 20.21
CA THR A 99 2.60 22.33 20.89
C THR A 99 1.43 21.74 20.11
N SER A 100 0.50 22.55 19.61
CA SER A 100 -0.64 22.06 18.82
C SER A 100 -0.18 21.26 17.60
N ILE A 101 0.80 21.78 16.86
CA ILE A 101 1.25 21.13 15.64
C ILE A 101 2.13 19.92 15.95
N THR A 102 3.02 19.97 16.96
CA THR A 102 3.79 18.78 17.37
C THR A 102 2.85 17.65 17.78
N THR A 103 1.75 17.96 18.49
CA THR A 103 0.74 16.97 18.84
C THR A 103 0.07 16.39 17.60
N ILE A 104 -0.29 17.21 16.62
CA ILE A 104 -0.85 16.73 15.33
C ILE A 104 0.16 15.86 14.58
N THR A 105 1.42 16.26 14.48
CA THR A 105 2.47 15.51 13.79
C THR A 105 2.73 14.17 14.46
N VAL A 106 2.81 14.14 15.79
CA VAL A 106 2.94 12.89 16.56
C VAL A 106 1.71 12.01 16.37
N ALA A 107 0.50 12.57 16.41
CA ALA A 107 -0.72 11.82 16.17
C ALA A 107 -0.77 11.23 14.76
N LEU A 108 -0.30 11.96 13.74
CA LEU A 108 -0.20 11.47 12.37
C LEU A 108 0.85 10.37 12.24
N PHE A 109 2.01 10.50 12.88
CA PHE A 109 3.02 9.43 12.87
C PHE A 109 2.51 8.18 13.59
N VAL A 110 1.96 8.32 14.79
CA VAL A 110 1.39 7.21 15.55
C VAL A 110 0.26 6.54 14.77
N GLY A 111 -0.64 7.34 14.17
CA GLY A 111 -1.72 6.83 13.33
C GLY A 111 -1.22 6.11 12.08
N ALA A 112 -0.19 6.64 11.42
CA ALA A 112 0.45 6.00 10.29
C ALA A 112 1.09 4.66 10.71
N PHE A 113 1.85 4.62 11.81
CA PHE A 113 2.50 3.40 12.31
C PHE A 113 1.50 2.33 12.76
N ARG A 114 0.40 2.69 13.46
CA ARG A 114 -0.66 1.73 13.78
C ARG A 114 -1.33 1.14 12.54
N LYS A 115 -1.61 1.98 11.54
CA LYS A 115 -2.21 1.53 10.28
C LYS A 115 -1.27 0.65 9.45
N PHE A 116 0.06 0.80 9.64
CA PHE A 116 1.05 -0.11 9.05
C PHE A 116 1.04 -1.49 9.73
N GLU A 117 0.97 -1.55 11.07
CA GLU A 117 0.83 -2.84 11.78
C GLU A 117 -0.43 -3.61 11.36
N GLU A 118 -1.59 -2.93 11.33
CA GLU A 118 -2.85 -3.57 10.93
C GLU A 118 -2.80 -4.11 9.50
N LYS A 119 -2.27 -3.33 8.54
CA LYS A 119 -2.17 -3.76 7.13
C LYS A 119 -1.14 -4.87 6.92
N ASP A 120 -0.03 -4.87 7.63
CA ASP A 120 0.99 -5.90 7.49
C ASP A 120 0.53 -7.23 8.13
N LEU A 121 -0.22 -7.17 9.25
CA LEU A 121 -0.90 -8.33 9.85
C LEU A 121 -1.97 -8.93 8.92
N GLU A 122 -2.79 -8.08 8.28
CA GLU A 122 -3.81 -8.51 7.32
C GLU A 122 -3.19 -9.14 6.06
N THR A 123 -2.06 -8.59 5.59
CA THR A 123 -1.31 -9.13 4.45
C THR A 123 -0.68 -10.50 4.78
N MET A 124 -0.10 -10.68 5.99
CA MET A 124 0.41 -11.98 6.43
C MET A 124 -0.73 -13.00 6.63
N GLY A 125 -1.85 -12.59 7.22
CA GLY A 125 -3.01 -13.46 7.42
C GLY A 125 -3.59 -13.99 6.11
N ASN A 126 -3.74 -13.11 5.11
CA ASN A 126 -4.22 -13.51 3.78
C ASN A 126 -3.20 -14.35 3.01
N GLY A 127 -1.90 -14.06 3.14
CA GLY A 127 -0.82 -14.86 2.54
C GLY A 127 -0.74 -16.29 3.10
N VAL A 128 -0.90 -16.45 4.42
CA VAL A 128 -0.95 -17.77 5.07
C VAL A 128 -2.23 -18.52 4.70
N SER A 129 -3.36 -17.83 4.63
CA SER A 129 -4.64 -18.43 4.23
C SER A 129 -4.63 -18.91 2.78
N GLY A 130 -3.99 -18.17 1.88
CA GLY A 130 -3.76 -18.58 0.49
C GLY A 130 -2.84 -19.79 0.38
N ALA A 131 -1.75 -19.83 1.15
CA ALA A 131 -0.83 -20.98 1.18
C ALA A 131 -1.47 -22.25 1.77
N VAL A 132 -2.30 -22.11 2.81
CA VAL A 132 -3.03 -23.23 3.43
C VAL A 132 -4.16 -23.74 2.53
N GLY A 133 -4.84 -22.85 1.80
CA GLY A 133 -5.82 -23.22 0.78
C GLY A 133 -5.20 -24.02 -0.38
N PHE A 134 -3.97 -23.66 -0.77
CA PHE A 134 -3.22 -24.37 -1.82
C PHE A 134 -2.68 -25.73 -1.34
N MET A 135 -2.24 -25.86 -0.08
CA MET A 135 -1.76 -27.13 0.47
C MET A 135 -2.88 -28.13 0.80
N LYS A 136 -4.11 -27.66 1.05
CA LYS A 136 -5.26 -28.51 1.39
C LYS A 136 -6.06 -28.97 0.16
N GLY A 137 -5.76 -28.43 -1.02
CA GLY A 137 -6.28 -28.88 -2.31
C GLY A 137 -5.36 -29.90 -2.97
N ASN A 138 -5.19 -31.07 -2.34
CA ASN A 138 -4.67 -32.30 -2.95
C ASN A 138 -5.26 -33.51 -2.22
#